data_AF-A0A2N7QN78-F1
#
_entry.id   AF-A0A2N7QN78-F1
#
_cell.length_a   1.000
_cell.length_b   1.000
_cell.length_c   1.000
_cell.angle_alpha   90.00
_cell.angle_beta   90.00
_cell.angle_gamma   90.00
#
_symmetry.space_group_name_H-M   'P 1'
#
loop_
_entity.id
_entity.type
_entity.pdbx_description
1 polymer ?
#
loop_
_entity_poly.entity_id
_entity_poly.type
_entity_poly.pdbx_seq_one_letter_code
_entity_poly.pdbx_strand_id
1 'polypeptide(L)'
;MHFVKTYLSRWQWAVRFLLVCGLSCGAAFAQAPSGDGSAAAAITGDWLVDSRDAIIRIEPQGDAFVGTIVWQLHDTYGPEDGSELNGKTVTDRHNPDPALRSRPLTGLRLLWGLRYDADAHAWVDGHVYNSDNGKEYHCEVHVPSPDRLVLRGYIGIPLLGGSTTWTRTHEPFPAPASSVHSTN
;
A
#
# COMPACT_ATOMS: atom_id res chain seq x y z
N MET A 1 35.82 14.59 6.43
CA MET A 1 36.05 14.03 5.07
C MET A 1 34.66 13.66 4.55
N HIS A 2 34.02 14.24 3.52
CA HIS A 2 34.44 15.01 2.35
C HIS A 2 33.24 15.90 1.91
N PHE A 3 33.52 17.18 1.59
CA PHE A 3 33.00 18.08 0.52
C PHE A 3 31.60 17.81 -0.09
N VAL A 4 30.60 18.73 -0.05
CA VAL A 4 30.37 20.01 -0.80
C VAL A 4 30.44 19.90 -2.34
N LYS A 5 29.47 20.56 -3.03
CA LYS A 5 29.42 20.99 -4.47
C LYS A 5 28.65 20.01 -5.40
N THR A 6 27.78 20.36 -6.35
CA THR A 6 27.47 21.63 -7.06
C THR A 6 26.19 21.47 -7.92
N TYR A 7 25.51 22.60 -8.16
CA TYR A 7 24.45 22.92 -9.14
C TYR A 7 24.80 22.68 -10.63
N LEU A 8 23.83 22.30 -11.48
CA LEU A 8 23.76 22.57 -12.94
C LEU A 8 22.27 22.60 -13.36
N SER A 9 21.65 23.72 -13.78
CA SER A 9 21.60 24.36 -15.13
C SER A 9 21.29 23.38 -16.29
N ARG A 10 20.28 23.58 -17.16
CA ARG A 10 20.21 24.48 -18.35
C ARG A 10 18.77 24.38 -18.93
N TRP A 11 17.96 25.43 -19.04
CA TRP A 11 17.86 26.43 -20.14
C TRP A 11 18.00 25.84 -21.56
N GLN A 12 16.86 25.69 -22.26
CA GLN A 12 16.78 25.74 -23.72
C GLN A 12 15.63 26.68 -24.14
N TRP A 13 15.96 27.53 -25.10
CA TRP A 13 15.17 28.60 -25.71
C TRP A 13 14.15 27.95 -26.67
N ALA A 14 13.06 28.51 -27.17
CA ALA A 14 12.66 29.85 -27.61
C ALA A 14 11.11 29.77 -27.78
N VAL A 15 10.28 30.79 -28.03
CA VAL A 15 10.30 31.84 -29.05
C VAL A 15 9.25 32.87 -28.62
N ARG A 16 9.57 34.15 -28.77
CA ARG A 16 8.61 35.26 -28.70
C ARG A 16 7.81 35.34 -30.00
N PHE A 17 6.49 35.45 -29.93
CA PHE A 17 5.68 36.09 -30.97
C PHE A 17 4.66 37.05 -30.33
N LEU A 18 4.57 38.25 -30.90
CA LEU A 18 3.75 39.39 -30.47
C LEU A 18 2.30 39.26 -30.96
N LEU A 19 1.37 39.61 -30.05
CA LEU A 19 0.12 40.40 -30.19
C LEU A 19 -0.69 40.34 -31.49
N VAL A 20 -2.01 40.05 -31.38
CA VAL A 20 -3.13 40.99 -31.67
C VAL A 20 -4.50 40.36 -31.34
N CYS A 21 -5.42 41.24 -30.90
CA CYS A 21 -6.80 41.09 -30.46
C CYS A 21 -7.74 40.16 -31.23
N GLY A 22 -8.65 39.53 -30.48
CA GLY A 22 -9.89 38.93 -31.01
C GLY A 22 -10.87 38.63 -29.87
N LEU A 23 -11.79 39.56 -29.62
CA LEU A 23 -12.88 39.45 -28.65
C LEU A 23 -13.82 38.29 -29.06
N SER A 24 -13.89 37.23 -28.25
CA SER A 24 -15.03 36.30 -28.27
C SER A 24 -15.24 35.74 -26.87
N CYS A 25 -16.33 36.18 -26.24
CA CYS A 25 -16.79 35.69 -24.94
C CYS A 25 -17.51 34.35 -25.17
N GLY A 26 -16.75 33.27 -25.25
CA GLY A 26 -17.26 31.92 -25.10
C GLY A 26 -16.80 31.41 -23.75
N ALA A 27 -17.70 31.29 -22.78
CA ALA A 27 -17.40 30.62 -21.51
C ALA A 27 -17.20 29.12 -21.77
N ALA A 28 -16.01 28.75 -22.21
CA ALA A 28 -15.54 27.38 -22.11
C ALA A 28 -15.31 27.12 -20.61
N PHE A 29 -16.22 26.35 -20.00
CA PHE A 29 -15.93 25.70 -18.74
C PHE A 29 -14.72 24.79 -18.98
N ALA A 30 -13.53 25.27 -18.63
CA ALA A 30 -12.36 24.43 -18.51
C ALA A 30 -12.68 23.44 -17.39
N GLN A 31 -12.93 22.17 -17.76
CA GLN A 31 -12.88 21.09 -16.81
C GLN A 31 -11.43 20.99 -16.35
N ALA A 32 -11.16 21.38 -15.10
CA ALA A 32 -9.87 21.11 -14.48
C ALA A 32 -9.68 19.59 -14.43
N PRO A 33 -8.53 19.04 -14.84
CA PRO A 33 -8.25 17.64 -14.61
C PRO A 33 -8.22 17.43 -13.08
N SER A 34 -9.17 16.64 -12.58
CA SER A 34 -9.12 16.10 -11.23
C SER A 34 -7.82 15.32 -11.08
N GLY A 35 -6.94 15.81 -10.20
CA GLY A 35 -5.55 15.36 -10.01
C GLY A 35 -5.37 13.95 -9.43
N ASP A 36 -6.41 13.12 -9.42
CA ASP A 36 -6.44 11.87 -8.66
C ASP A 36 -5.87 10.67 -9.42
N GLY A 37 -5.74 10.76 -10.75
CA GLY A 37 -5.21 9.66 -11.56
C GLY A 37 -3.75 9.30 -11.24
N SER A 38 -2.94 10.30 -10.88
CA SER A 38 -1.53 10.09 -10.51
C SER A 38 -1.38 9.56 -9.09
N ALA A 39 -2.20 10.03 -8.16
CA ALA A 39 -2.18 9.55 -6.78
C ALA A 39 -2.69 8.09 -6.72
N ALA A 40 -3.86 7.81 -7.30
CA ALA A 40 -4.41 6.46 -7.32
C ALA A 40 -3.44 5.46 -7.95
N ALA A 41 -2.79 5.81 -9.06
CA ALA A 41 -1.76 4.98 -9.68
C ALA A 41 -0.51 4.79 -8.79
N ALA A 42 -0.16 5.78 -7.95
CA ALA A 42 1.01 5.70 -7.10
C ALA A 42 0.87 4.68 -5.97
N ILE A 43 -0.27 4.62 -5.28
CA ILE A 43 -0.46 3.66 -4.17
C ILE A 43 -0.93 2.28 -4.64
N THR A 44 -1.63 2.19 -5.78
CA THR A 44 -2.18 0.92 -6.27
C THR A 44 -1.08 -0.04 -6.69
N GLY A 45 -1.23 -1.32 -6.33
CA GLY A 45 -0.32 -2.40 -6.71
C GLY A 45 0.07 -3.31 -5.56
N ASP A 46 1.09 -4.14 -5.79
CA ASP A 46 1.55 -5.15 -4.84
C ASP A 46 2.80 -4.67 -4.10
N TRP A 47 2.76 -4.78 -2.77
CA TRP A 47 3.77 -4.25 -1.87
C TRP A 47 4.30 -5.33 -0.93
N LEU A 48 5.59 -5.64 -1.05
CA LEU A 48 6.32 -6.50 -0.13
C LEU A 48 6.58 -5.74 1.17
N VAL A 49 6.12 -6.30 2.29
CA VAL A 49 6.35 -5.71 3.62
C VAL A 49 7.83 -5.77 4.03
N ASP A 50 8.25 -4.95 4.98
CA ASP A 50 9.65 -4.82 5.39
C ASP A 50 10.27 -6.15 5.89
N SER A 51 9.48 -6.96 6.59
CA SER A 51 9.85 -8.32 7.05
C SER A 51 10.06 -9.32 5.91
N ARG A 52 9.64 -8.99 4.69
CA ARG A 52 9.71 -9.83 3.47
C ARG A 52 8.94 -11.15 3.55
N ASP A 53 7.95 -11.24 4.42
CA ASP A 53 7.15 -12.44 4.67
C ASP A 53 5.70 -12.30 4.19
N ALA A 54 5.29 -11.13 3.68
CA ALA A 54 3.94 -10.91 3.15
C ALA A 54 3.92 -9.89 2.01
N ILE A 55 2.94 -10.03 1.14
CA ILE A 55 2.69 -9.09 0.04
C ILE A 55 1.25 -8.61 0.15
N ILE A 56 1.10 -7.29 0.20
CA ILE A 56 -0.17 -6.61 0.33
C ILE A 56 -0.52 -5.97 -1.00
N ARG A 57 -1.65 -6.38 -1.58
CA ARG A 57 -2.23 -5.73 -2.75
C ARG A 57 -3.10 -4.57 -2.29
N ILE A 58 -2.77 -3.36 -2.74
CA ILE A 58 -3.58 -2.17 -2.50
C ILE A 58 -4.36 -1.82 -3.77
N GLU A 59 -5.67 -1.66 -3.63
CA GLU A 59 -6.60 -1.39 -4.72
C GLU A 59 -7.61 -0.30 -4.31
N PRO A 60 -8.15 0.46 -5.28
CA PRO A 60 -9.24 1.40 -5.00
C PRO A 60 -10.53 0.66 -4.63
N GLN A 61 -11.21 1.16 -3.60
CA GLN A 61 -12.55 0.74 -3.20
C GLN A 61 -13.41 2.00 -3.01
N GLY A 62 -14.14 2.37 -4.07
CA GLY A 62 -14.90 3.61 -4.11
C GLY A 62 -13.97 4.82 -4.11
N ASP A 63 -14.11 5.67 -3.10
CA ASP A 63 -13.31 6.88 -2.86
C ASP A 63 -12.14 6.64 -1.90
N ALA A 64 -11.94 5.41 -1.44
CA ALA A 64 -10.87 4.99 -0.53
C ALA A 64 -9.99 3.90 -1.17
N PHE A 65 -8.96 3.47 -0.44
CA PHE A 65 -8.12 2.33 -0.79
C PHE A 65 -8.21 1.23 0.27
N VAL A 66 -8.05 -0.01 -0.20
CA VAL A 66 -8.10 -1.24 0.59
C VAL A 66 -6.85 -2.06 0.30
N GLY A 67 -6.29 -2.68 1.35
CA GLY A 67 -5.13 -3.56 1.27
C GLY A 67 -5.48 -4.98 1.68
N THR A 68 -5.12 -5.96 0.86
CA THR A 68 -5.39 -7.39 1.09
C THR A 68 -4.09 -8.21 1.04
N ILE A 69 -3.94 -9.19 1.92
CA ILE A 69 -2.81 -10.13 1.87
C ILE A 69 -2.98 -11.04 0.65
N VAL A 70 -2.13 -10.91 -0.36
CA VAL A 70 -2.18 -11.75 -1.58
C VAL A 70 -1.17 -12.89 -1.57
N TRP A 71 -0.12 -12.78 -0.75
CA TRP A 71 0.87 -13.81 -0.54
C TRP A 71 1.50 -13.66 0.84
N GLN A 72 1.91 -14.78 1.42
CA GLN A 72 2.69 -14.83 2.65
C GLN A 72 3.67 -16.01 2.59
N LEU A 73 4.85 -15.85 3.17
CA LEU A 73 5.92 -16.85 3.17
C LEU A 73 5.52 -18.11 3.94
N HIS A 74 4.79 -17.93 5.04
CA HIS A 74 4.29 -19.00 5.90
C HIS A 74 2.75 -19.05 5.80
N ASP A 75 2.23 -19.70 4.75
CA ASP A 75 0.79 -19.88 4.56
C ASP A 75 0.23 -21.16 5.22
N THR A 76 1.11 -22.05 5.66
CA THR A 76 0.82 -23.19 6.53
C THR A 76 1.68 -23.15 7.78
N TYR A 77 1.12 -23.58 8.92
CA TYR A 77 1.85 -23.76 10.17
C TYR A 77 2.92 -24.83 10.06
N GLY A 78 4.06 -24.59 10.70
CA GLY A 78 5.17 -25.53 10.76
C GLY A 78 5.11 -26.44 12.00
N PRO A 79 6.05 -27.39 12.13
CA PRO A 79 6.18 -28.21 13.33
C PRO A 79 6.38 -27.39 14.62
N GLU A 80 6.98 -26.20 14.51
CA GLU A 80 7.20 -25.24 15.60
C GLU A 80 5.91 -24.67 16.20
N ASP A 81 4.79 -24.70 15.45
CA ASP A 81 3.48 -24.27 15.93
C ASP A 81 2.73 -25.36 16.73
N GLY A 82 3.31 -26.56 16.83
CA GLY A 82 2.74 -27.70 17.53
C GLY A 82 2.07 -28.72 16.60
N SER A 83 2.03 -29.97 17.04
CA SER A 83 1.56 -31.10 16.24
C SER A 83 0.11 -30.97 15.76
N GLU A 84 -0.74 -30.26 16.52
CA GLU A 84 -2.14 -30.05 16.15
C GLU A 84 -2.31 -29.05 15.00
N LEU A 85 -1.35 -28.12 14.82
CA LEU A 85 -1.41 -27.08 13.81
C LEU A 85 -0.58 -27.41 12.58
N ASN A 86 0.50 -28.19 12.74
CA ASN A 86 1.44 -28.53 11.67
C ASN A 86 0.72 -28.95 10.36
N GLY A 87 1.04 -28.25 9.27
CA GLY A 87 0.47 -28.48 7.94
C GLY A 87 -0.92 -27.88 7.71
N LYS A 88 -1.55 -27.26 8.71
CA LYS A 88 -2.81 -26.52 8.53
C LYS A 88 -2.53 -25.10 8.03
N THR A 89 -3.47 -24.52 7.31
CA THR A 89 -3.41 -23.12 6.86
C THR A 89 -3.32 -22.16 8.04
N VAL A 90 -2.49 -21.13 7.92
CA VAL A 90 -2.40 -20.05 8.92
C VAL A 90 -3.70 -19.24 8.93
N THR A 91 -4.26 -19.09 10.13
CA THR A 91 -5.54 -18.42 10.37
C THR A 91 -5.40 -17.26 11.36
N ASP A 92 -6.41 -16.40 11.43
CA ASP A 92 -6.47 -15.21 12.27
C ASP A 92 -6.69 -15.52 13.77
N ARG A 93 -5.88 -16.43 14.33
CA ARG A 93 -6.09 -17.04 15.66
C ARG A 93 -6.10 -16.03 16.82
N HIS A 94 -5.51 -14.86 16.64
CA HIS A 94 -5.46 -13.80 17.66
C HIS A 94 -6.62 -12.81 17.58
N ASN A 95 -7.56 -13.00 16.64
CA ASN A 95 -8.70 -12.11 16.52
C ASN A 95 -9.49 -12.02 17.84
N PRO A 96 -9.85 -10.82 18.33
CA PRO A 96 -10.66 -10.68 19.54
C PRO A 96 -12.04 -11.34 19.39
N ASP A 97 -12.62 -11.36 18.19
CA ASP A 97 -13.85 -12.10 17.88
C ASP A 97 -13.54 -13.57 17.57
N PRO A 98 -14.01 -14.53 18.41
CA PRO A 98 -13.81 -15.95 18.16
C PRO A 98 -14.36 -16.44 16.82
N ALA A 99 -15.42 -15.82 16.29
CA ALA A 99 -16.03 -16.21 15.02
C ALA A 99 -15.13 -15.91 13.81
N LEU A 100 -14.18 -14.98 13.96
CA LEU A 100 -13.25 -14.60 12.91
C LEU A 100 -11.94 -15.40 12.95
N ARG A 101 -11.66 -16.14 14.04
CA ARG A 101 -10.35 -16.79 14.25
C ARG A 101 -10.01 -17.89 13.26
N SER A 102 -11.01 -18.49 12.63
CA SER A 102 -10.82 -19.58 11.66
C SER A 102 -10.60 -19.10 10.23
N ARG A 103 -10.66 -17.79 9.95
CA ARG A 103 -10.46 -17.28 8.60
C ARG A 103 -8.97 -17.36 8.22
N PRO A 104 -8.63 -17.79 6.99
CA PRO A 104 -7.25 -17.74 6.50
C PRO A 104 -6.69 -16.31 6.52
N LEU A 105 -5.39 -16.16 6.76
CA LEU A 105 -4.72 -14.87 6.63
C LEU A 105 -4.55 -14.46 5.16
N THR A 106 -4.23 -15.40 4.27
CA THR A 106 -4.24 -15.13 2.83
C THR A 106 -5.65 -14.73 2.40
N GLY A 107 -5.78 -13.58 1.72
CA GLY A 107 -7.05 -12.98 1.32
C GLY A 107 -7.68 -12.07 2.39
N LEU A 108 -7.07 -11.94 3.56
CA LEU A 108 -7.56 -11.06 4.62
C LEU A 108 -7.32 -9.58 4.26
N ARG A 109 -8.37 -8.77 4.46
CA ARG A 109 -8.29 -7.31 4.35
C ARG A 109 -7.53 -6.74 5.56
N LEU A 110 -6.32 -6.25 5.31
CA LEU A 110 -5.43 -5.69 6.32
C LEU A 110 -5.56 -4.17 6.43
N LEU A 111 -5.79 -3.47 5.31
CA LEU A 111 -5.90 -2.01 5.25
C LEU A 111 -7.25 -1.58 4.70
N TRP A 112 -7.81 -0.48 5.20
CA TRP A 112 -8.99 0.17 4.62
C TRP A 112 -9.06 1.64 5.00
N GLY A 113 -9.95 2.39 4.33
CA GLY A 113 -10.28 3.77 4.69
C GLY A 113 -9.28 4.82 4.23
N LEU A 114 -8.16 4.42 3.60
CA LEU A 114 -7.14 5.33 3.11
C LEU A 114 -7.69 6.26 2.02
N ARG A 115 -7.59 7.58 2.23
CA ARG A 115 -8.02 8.62 1.27
C ARG A 115 -6.88 9.57 0.96
N TYR A 116 -6.71 9.93 -0.31
CA TYR A 116 -5.66 10.86 -0.67
C TYR A 116 -6.00 12.29 -0.20
N ASP A 117 -5.08 12.89 0.55
CA ASP A 117 -5.11 14.29 0.96
C ASP A 117 -3.99 15.03 0.21
N ALA A 118 -4.40 16.00 -0.61
CA ALA A 118 -3.50 16.78 -1.46
C ALA A 118 -2.64 17.76 -0.67
N ASP A 119 -3.09 18.27 0.47
CA ASP A 119 -2.31 19.17 1.31
C ASP A 119 -1.21 18.37 2.04
N ALA A 120 -1.57 17.21 2.59
CA ALA A 120 -0.63 16.31 3.26
C ALA A 120 0.29 15.54 2.30
N HIS A 121 -0.06 15.48 1.02
CA HIS A 121 0.60 14.65 0.01
C HIS A 121 0.70 13.17 0.48
N ALA A 122 -0.37 12.67 1.07
CA ALA A 122 -0.41 11.36 1.72
C ALA A 122 -1.83 10.75 1.66
N TRP A 123 -1.93 9.45 1.91
CA TRP A 123 -3.20 8.80 2.18
C TRP A 123 -3.45 8.75 3.68
N VAL A 124 -4.54 9.34 4.12
CA VAL A 124 -4.89 9.52 5.53
C VAL A 124 -6.21 8.80 5.86
N ASP A 125 -6.63 8.88 7.13
CA ASP A 125 -7.84 8.23 7.67
C ASP A 125 -7.87 6.70 7.52
N GLY A 126 -6.70 6.11 7.29
CA GLY A 126 -6.54 4.69 7.13
C GLY A 126 -6.65 3.95 8.46
N HIS A 127 -6.99 2.68 8.34
CA HIS A 127 -6.96 1.70 9.41
C HIS A 127 -6.13 0.50 8.96
N VAL A 128 -5.38 -0.07 9.90
CA VAL A 128 -4.59 -1.29 9.70
C VAL A 128 -4.88 -2.30 10.80
N TYR A 129 -5.26 -3.50 10.41
CA TYR A 129 -5.37 -4.64 11.31
C TYR A 129 -4.01 -5.35 11.42
N ASN A 130 -3.63 -5.79 12.62
CA ASN A 130 -2.46 -6.62 12.86
C ASN A 130 -2.92 -7.99 13.37
N SER A 131 -2.78 -9.02 12.53
CA SER A 131 -3.15 -10.41 12.85
C SER A 131 -2.28 -11.06 13.92
N ASP A 132 -1.07 -10.53 14.18
CA ASP A 132 -0.16 -11.09 15.17
C ASP A 132 -0.62 -10.78 16.60
N ASN A 133 -1.40 -9.71 16.77
CA ASN A 133 -1.91 -9.31 18.09
C ASN A 133 -3.42 -9.04 18.14
N GLY A 134 -4.12 -9.17 17.02
CA GLY A 134 -5.57 -8.98 16.92
C GLY A 134 -6.03 -7.52 17.05
N LYS A 135 -5.13 -6.54 16.93
CA LYS A 135 -5.44 -5.13 17.15
C LYS A 135 -5.55 -4.36 15.84
N GLU A 136 -6.35 -3.31 15.90
CA GLU A 136 -6.49 -2.33 14.85
C GLU A 136 -5.80 -1.01 15.26
N TYR A 137 -5.18 -0.36 14.28
CA TYR A 137 -4.48 0.91 14.44
C TYR A 137 -4.94 1.89 13.37
N HIS A 138 -4.89 3.18 13.67
CA HIS A 138 -4.97 4.19 12.62
C HIS A 138 -3.68 4.17 11.81
N CYS A 139 -3.77 4.47 10.53
CA CYS A 139 -2.60 4.59 9.68
C CYS A 139 -2.70 5.70 8.64
N GLU A 140 -1.53 6.15 8.23
CA GLU A 140 -1.34 7.01 7.07
C GLU A 140 -0.25 6.38 6.17
N VAL A 141 -0.33 6.66 4.88
CA VAL A 141 0.60 6.13 3.89
C VAL A 141 1.20 7.27 3.08
N HIS A 142 2.51 7.25 2.92
CA HIS A 142 3.25 8.14 2.02
C HIS A 142 3.99 7.32 0.97
N VAL A 143 3.96 7.72 -0.29
CA VAL A 143 4.63 7.03 -1.40
C VAL A 143 5.74 7.93 -1.93
N PRO A 144 6.95 7.91 -1.32
CA PRO A 144 8.01 8.86 -1.67
C PRO A 144 8.64 8.57 -3.05
N SER A 145 8.49 7.35 -3.57
CA SER A 145 8.93 6.98 -4.91
C SER A 145 8.07 5.84 -5.46
N PRO A 146 8.09 5.57 -6.78
CA PRO A 146 7.27 4.52 -7.38
C PRO A 146 7.41 3.16 -6.69
N ASP A 147 8.62 2.81 -6.23
CA ASP A 147 8.92 1.50 -5.66
C ASP A 147 8.93 1.47 -4.12
N ARG A 148 8.59 2.58 -3.46
CA ARG A 148 8.66 2.69 -2.01
C ARG A 148 7.36 3.25 -1.45
N LEU A 149 6.83 2.57 -0.45
CA LEU A 149 5.67 2.99 0.33
C LEU A 149 6.07 3.01 1.80
N VAL A 150 5.70 4.07 2.52
CA VAL A 150 5.91 4.18 3.97
C VAL A 150 4.54 4.18 4.62
N LEU A 151 4.25 3.12 5.36
CA LEU A 151 3.05 3.04 6.18
C LEU A 151 3.41 3.41 7.61
N ARG A 152 2.61 4.27 8.21
CA ARG A 152 2.77 4.68 9.60
C ARG A 152 1.51 4.36 10.38
N GLY A 153 1.63 3.45 11.34
CA GLY A 153 0.55 3.02 12.21
C GLY A 153 0.67 3.63 13.61
N TYR A 154 -0.43 4.05 14.21
CA TYR A 154 -0.45 4.71 15.51
C TYR A 154 -1.73 4.45 16.31
N ILE A 155 -1.66 4.66 17.62
CA ILE A 155 -2.82 4.57 18.53
C ILE A 155 -3.24 6.00 18.90
N GLY A 156 -4.43 6.43 18.48
CA GLY A 156 -4.95 7.76 18.79
C GLY A 156 -4.26 8.86 17.98
N ILE A 157 -3.21 9.48 18.52
CA ILE A 157 -2.48 10.55 17.81
C ILE A 157 -1.30 9.99 17.00
N PRO A 158 -1.00 10.56 15.82
CA PRO A 158 0.10 10.11 14.98
C PRO A 158 1.41 9.98 15.74
N LEU A 159 1.74 10.87 16.67
CA LEU A 159 3.05 10.91 17.36
C LEU A 159 3.40 9.63 18.14
N LEU A 160 2.43 8.81 18.54
CA LEU A 160 2.62 7.56 19.28
C LEU A 160 2.37 6.34 18.36
N GLY A 161 3.35 6.07 17.51
CA GLY A 161 3.25 5.04 16.49
C GLY A 161 4.59 4.58 15.94
N GLY A 162 4.53 3.67 14.97
CA GLY A 162 5.69 3.14 14.25
C GLY A 162 5.51 3.27 12.75
N SER A 163 6.62 3.25 12.01
CA SER A 163 6.62 3.25 10.55
C SER A 163 7.24 1.95 10.03
N THR A 164 6.72 1.46 8.92
CA THR A 164 7.27 0.37 8.13
C THR A 164 7.42 0.82 6.68
N THR A 165 8.49 0.38 6.02
CA THR A 165 8.72 0.68 4.60
C THR A 165 8.43 -0.57 3.79
N TRP A 166 7.53 -0.47 2.83
CA TRP A 166 7.22 -1.53 1.89
C TRP A 166 7.84 -1.22 0.53
N THR A 167 8.16 -2.29 -0.20
CA THR A 167 8.78 -2.20 -1.53
C THR A 167 7.82 -2.73 -2.57
N ARG A 168 7.68 -2.05 -3.71
CA ARG A 168 6.82 -2.55 -4.79
C ARG A 168 7.38 -3.87 -5.33
N THR A 169 6.49 -4.80 -5.65
CA THR A 169 6.84 -6.06 -6.32
C THR A 169 6.07 -6.22 -7.62
N HIS A 170 6.73 -6.83 -8.60
CA HIS A 170 6.18 -7.15 -9.92
C HIS A 170 6.30 -8.64 -10.26
N GLU A 171 6.86 -9.43 -9.33
CA GLU A 171 7.08 -10.85 -9.60
C GLU A 171 5.77 -11.63 -9.43
N PRO A 172 5.46 -12.57 -10.34
CA PRO A 172 4.37 -13.51 -10.12
C PRO A 172 4.70 -14.33 -8.88
N PHE A 173 3.88 -14.18 -7.85
CA PHE A 173 4.07 -14.92 -6.60
C PHE A 173 4.02 -16.41 -6.90
N PRO A 174 4.97 -17.21 -6.38
CA PRO A 174 4.88 -18.65 -6.53
C PRO A 174 3.54 -19.08 -5.97
N ALA A 175 2.73 -19.75 -6.80
CA ALA A 175 1.49 -20.34 -6.33
C ALA A 175 1.82 -21.16 -5.06
N PRO A 176 0.98 -21.09 -4.01
CA PRO A 176 1.19 -21.91 -2.83
C PRO A 176 1.36 -23.35 -3.32
N ALA A 177 2.45 -23.99 -2.92
CA ALA A 177 2.85 -25.28 -3.45
C ALA A 177 1.66 -26.23 -3.30
N SER A 178 0.94 -26.43 -4.41
CA SER A 178 -0.17 -27.38 -4.44
C SER A 178 0.46 -28.68 -4.03
N SER A 179 0.04 -29.23 -2.89
CA SER A 179 0.47 -30.51 -2.37
C SER A 179 0.41 -31.49 -3.53
N VAL A 180 1.56 -31.79 -4.13
CA VAL A 180 1.66 -32.73 -5.22
C VAL A 180 1.31 -34.05 -4.57
N HIS A 181 0.08 -34.47 -4.80
CA HIS A 181 -0.42 -35.77 -4.44
C HIS A 181 0.43 -36.76 -5.24
N SER A 182 1.48 -37.31 -4.61
CA SER A 182 2.19 -38.46 -5.15
C SER A 182 1.19 -39.60 -5.30
N THR A 183 0.73 -39.82 -6.52
CA THR A 183 0.15 -41.09 -6.93
C THR A 183 1.00 -41.68 -8.04
N ASN A 184 1.46 -42.90 -7.76
CA ASN A 184 2.19 -43.89 -8.55
C ASN A 184 3.69 -43.71 -8.74
#